data_AF-A0A8C3JJ09-F1
#
_entry.id   AF-A0A8C3JJ09-F1
#
_cell.length_a   1.000
_cell.length_b   1.000
_cell.length_c   1.000
_cell.angle_alpha   90.00
_cell.angle_beta   90.00
_cell.angle_gamma   90.00
#
_symmetry.space_group_name_H-M   'P 1'
#
loop_
_entity.id
_entity.type
_entity.pdbx_description
1 polymer ?
#
loop_
_entity_poly.entity_id
_entity_poly.type
_entity_poly.pdbx_seq_one_letter_code
_entity_poly.pdbx_strand_id
1 'polypeptide(L)' 'MSYKYSFSLSGVKTNWQPSLNARAHHTDKYANTELTVRRGQGFTISLYFNRPRQNGESLAFVTEIGNAPLA' A
#
# COMPACT_ATOMS: atom_id res chain seq x y z
N MET A 1 3.96 -36.85 13.45
CA MET A 1 3.85 -36.17 12.14
C MET A 1 3.05 -34.88 12.32
N SER A 2 3.56 -33.72 11.90
CA SER A 2 2.81 -32.46 11.91
C SER A 2 2.67 -31.96 10.47
N TYR A 3 1.45 -31.83 9.99
CA TYR A 3 1.16 -31.29 8.67
C TYR A 3 1.43 -29.77 8.71
N LYS A 4 2.48 -29.32 8.04
CA LYS A 4 2.76 -27.89 7.87
C LYS A 4 1.80 -27.32 6.83
N TYR A 5 0.59 -26.97 7.25
CA TYR A 5 -0.26 -26.08 6.46
C TYR A 5 0.41 -24.70 6.47
N SER A 6 1.14 -24.38 5.41
CA SER A 6 1.74 -23.07 5.23
C SER A 6 0.63 -22.12 4.78
N PHE A 7 0.03 -21.40 5.73
CA PHE A 7 -0.99 -20.40 5.42
C PHE A 7 -0.31 -19.17 4.82
N SER A 8 -0.53 -18.86 3.54
CA SER A 8 0.06 -17.70 2.90
C SER A 8 -0.54 -16.38 3.44
N LEU A 9 0.31 -15.36 3.56
CA LEU A 9 -0.15 -14.00 3.80
C LEU A 9 -0.90 -13.54 2.54
N SER A 10 -2.19 -13.26 2.66
CA SER A 10 -3.06 -12.99 1.51
C SER A 10 -4.21 -12.05 1.87
N GLY A 11 -5.00 -11.66 0.85
CA GLY A 11 -6.20 -10.84 1.03
C GLY A 11 -5.90 -9.45 1.58
N VAL A 12 -5.17 -8.65 0.81
CA VAL A 12 -4.82 -7.28 1.21
C VAL A 12 -6.01 -6.37 1.00
N LYS A 13 -6.60 -5.87 2.09
CA LYS A 13 -7.43 -4.66 2.05
C LYS A 13 -6.51 -3.46 2.22
N THR A 14 -6.60 -2.51 1.30
CA THR A 14 -5.79 -1.29 1.31
C THR A 14 -6.64 -0.09 1.73
N ASN A 15 -6.13 0.70 2.66
CA ASN A 15 -6.62 2.04 2.95
C ASN A 15 -5.53 3.06 2.63
N TRP A 16 -5.79 3.90 1.63
CA TRP A 16 -4.89 4.95 1.15
C TRP A 16 -4.88 6.20 2.02
N GLN A 17 -5.60 6.21 3.14
CA GLN A 17 -5.74 7.35 4.05
C GLN A 17 -5.94 8.70 3.33
N PRO A 18 -6.92 8.80 2.40
CA PRO A 18 -6.98 9.89 1.43
C PRO A 18 -7.04 11.27 2.07
N SER A 19 -7.85 11.47 3.11
CA SER A 19 -7.95 12.77 3.80
C SER A 19 -6.67 13.16 4.56
N LEU A 20 -5.99 12.20 5.19
CA LEU A 20 -4.74 12.43 5.90
C LEU A 20 -3.63 12.81 4.92
N ASN A 21 -3.48 12.03 3.84
CA ASN A 21 -2.50 12.29 2.82
C ASN A 21 -2.80 13.59 2.06
N ALA A 22 -4.07 13.85 1.72
CA ALA A 22 -4.43 15.08 1.01
C ALA A 22 -4.08 16.33 1.81
N ARG A 23 -4.39 16.34 3.12
CA ARG A 23 -4.02 17.43 4.01
C ARG A 23 -2.51 17.56 4.15
N ALA A 24 -1.78 16.46 4.38
CA ALA A 24 -0.33 16.49 4.57
C ALA A 24 0.42 16.95 3.31
N HIS A 25 -0.10 16.62 2.13
CA HIS A 25 0.49 16.98 0.84
C HIS A 25 -0.08 18.26 0.24
N HIS A 26 -0.98 18.97 0.92
CA HIS A 26 -1.66 20.17 0.40
C HIS A 26 -2.29 19.92 -0.98
N THR A 27 -3.04 18.83 -1.08
CA THR A 27 -3.79 18.38 -2.27
C THR A 27 -5.28 18.24 -1.97
N ASP A 28 -5.72 18.62 -0.76
CA ASP A 28 -7.10 18.61 -0.26
C ASP A 28 -8.06 19.55 -1.01
N LYS A 29 -7.53 20.46 -1.82
CA LYS A 29 -8.33 21.35 -2.68
C LYS A 29 -8.73 20.74 -4.01
N TYR A 30 -8.16 19.60 -4.41
CA TYR A 30 -8.57 18.94 -5.64
C TYR A 30 -9.93 18.27 -5.45
N ALA A 31 -10.83 18.47 -6.41
CA ALA A 31 -12.12 17.80 -6.44
C ALA A 31 -11.99 16.37 -6.99
N ASN A 32 -11.22 15.51 -6.30
CA ASN A 32 -11.10 14.09 -6.62
C ASN A 32 -11.16 13.24 -5.35
N THR A 33 -11.49 11.96 -5.54
CA THR A 33 -11.50 10.95 -4.45
C THR A 33 -10.26 10.07 -4.48
N GLU A 34 -9.38 10.27 -5.45
CA GLU A 34 -8.17 9.50 -5.68
C GLU A 34 -7.02 10.00 -4.81
N LEU A 35 -6.06 9.11 -4.52
CA LEU A 35 -4.87 9.48 -3.79
C LEU A 35 -4.01 10.44 -4.64
N THR A 36 -3.96 11.71 -4.24
CA THR A 36 -3.10 12.72 -4.87
C THR A 36 -2.00 13.13 -3.90
N VAL A 37 -0.74 12.83 -4.22
CA VAL A 37 0.43 13.11 -3.37
C VAL A 37 1.50 13.90 -4.12
N ARG A 38 2.43 14.52 -3.38
CA ARG A 38 3.57 15.26 -3.93
C ARG A 38 4.85 14.44 -3.83
N ARG A 39 5.67 14.45 -4.89
CA ARG A 39 6.98 13.78 -4.93
C ARG A 39 7.92 14.28 -3.83
N GLY A 40 8.82 13.42 -3.36
CA GLY A 40 9.83 13.78 -2.35
C GLY A 40 9.29 13.93 -0.93
N GLN A 41 8.01 13.61 -0.70
CA GLN A 41 7.36 13.64 0.60
C GLN A 41 6.76 12.27 0.89
N GLY A 42 6.97 11.74 2.10
CA GLY A 42 6.38 10.48 2.53
C GLY A 42 4.86 10.57 2.68
N PHE A 43 4.15 9.49 2.38
CA PHE A 43 2.70 9.34 2.54
C PHE A 43 2.37 8.03 3.28
N THR A 44 1.17 7.96 3.85
CA THR A 44 0.78 6.84 4.73
C THR A 44 -0.20 5.91 4.04
N ILE A 45 0.03 4.61 4.14
CA ILE A 45 -0.91 3.57 3.74
C ILE A 45 -1.14 2.58 4.88
N SER A 46 -2.34 2.02 4.95
CA SER A 46 -2.64 0.91 5.86
C SER A 46 -3.02 -0.32 5.04
N LEU A 47 -2.26 -1.40 5.24
CA LEU A 47 -2.50 -2.70 4.64
C LEU A 47 -3.03 -3.65 5.70
N TYR A 48 -4.19 -4.25 5.44
CA TYR A 48 -4.81 -5.23 6.32
C TYR A 48 -4.72 -6.60 5.64
N PHE A 49 -4.06 -7.53 6.28
CA PHE A 49 -3.89 -8.91 5.80
C PHE A 49 -4.82 -9.85 6.57
N ASN A 50 -4.99 -11.07 6.04
CA ASN A 50 -5.72 -12.15 6.70
C ASN A 50 -5.12 -12.60 8.05
N ARG A 51 -3.84 -12.27 8.33
CA ARG A 51 -3.15 -12.56 9.58
C ARG A 51 -1.96 -11.62 9.80
N PRO A 52 -1.38 -11.57 11.01
CA PRO A 52 -0.10 -10.90 11.22
C PRO A 52 1.00 -11.48 10.33
N ARG A 53 1.89 -10.59 9.87
CA ARG A 53 3.14 -10.97 9.19
C ARG A 53 4.02 -11.76 10.17
N GLN A 54 4.62 -12.84 9.68
CA GLN A 54 5.55 -13.68 10.42
C GLN A 54 7.01 -13.37 10.07
N ASN A 55 7.94 -13.82 10.91
CA ASN A 55 9.38 -13.73 10.63
C ASN A 55 9.72 -14.55 9.37
N GLY A 56 10.60 -14.01 8.53
CA GLY A 56 11.00 -14.62 7.25
C GLY A 56 10.12 -14.27 6.05
N GLU A 57 8.92 -13.69 6.26
CA GLU A 57 8.12 -13.18 5.14
C GLU A 57 8.73 -11.89 4.57
N SER A 58 8.48 -11.59 3.30
CA SER A 58 8.94 -10.36 2.64
C SER A 58 7.77 -9.64 2.00
N LEU A 59 7.79 -8.31 2.05
CA LEU A 59 6.84 -7.45 1.37
C LEU A 59 7.62 -6.52 0.45
N ALA A 60 7.21 -6.44 -0.81
CA ALA A 60 7.78 -5.53 -1.79
C ALA A 60 6.69 -4.58 -2.28
N PHE A 61 7.05 -3.30 -2.41
CA PHE A 61 6.21 -2.31 -3.07
C PHE A 61 6.78 -2.08 -4.46
N VAL A 62 5.97 -2.30 -5.48
CA VAL A 62 6.34 -2.06 -6.88
C VAL A 62 5.40 -0.99 -7.42
N THR A 63 5.97 0.00 -8.09
CA THR A 63 5.22 1.07 -8.74
C THR A 63 5.73 1.22 -10.17
N GLU A 64 4.80 1.38 -11.10
CA GLU A 64 5.06 1.50 -12.53
C GLU A 64 4.29 2.69 -13.07
N ILE A 65 4.82 3.35 -14.10
CA ILE A 65 4.18 4.50 -14.75
C ILE A 65 4.43 4.46 -16.26
N GLY A 66 3.42 4.81 -17.06
CA GLY A 66 3.49 4.84 -18.53
C GLY A 66 3.21 3.49 -19.22
N ASN A 67 3.22 3.49 -20.56
CA ASN A 67 2.81 2.33 -21.38
C ASN A 67 3.91 1.26 -21.59
N ALA A 68 5.13 1.49 -21.10
CA ALA A 68 6.25 0.54 -21.14
C ALA A 68 7.18 0.79 -19.94
N PRO A 69 6.78 0.37 -18.73
CA PRO A 69 7.61 0.55 -17.55
C PRO A 69 8.88 -0.30 -17.67
N LEU A 70 10.03 0.31 -17.38
CA LEU A 70 11.31 -0.38 -17.27
C LEU A 70 11.39 -0.98 -15.86
N ALA A 71 10.72 -2.11 -15.65
CA ALA A 71 10.79 -2.87 -14.40
C ALA A 71 12.14 -3.57 -14.25
#